data_AF-F3YC67-F1
#
_entry.id   AF-F3YC67-F1
#
_cell.length_a   1.000
_cell.length_b   1.000
_cell.length_c   1.000
_cell.angle_alpha   90.00
_cell.angle_beta   90.00
_cell.angle_gamma   90.00
#
_symmetry.space_group_name_H-M   'P 1'
#
loop_
_entity.id
_entity.type
_entity.pdbx_description
1 polymer ?
#
loop_
_entity_poly.entity_id
_entity_poly.type
_entity_poly.pdbx_seq_one_letter_code
_entity_poly.pdbx_strand_id
1 'polypeptide(L)'
;MYSYTDMILTIMQRVEVYNEIFKAISKEIQEHNYNQELSKKGHDTYIFCRNNVNRFLMEDEGFRKNLKSVQEKEATKILLTGLDTYKEGIYFLLKSLNEQGEIIDPFKFELGLKEKNAAFKLINQACREACEGIRSAHSVHKM
;
A
#
# COMPACT_ATOMS: atom_id res chain seq x y z
N MET A 1 -11.46 -17.33 16.48
CA MET A 1 -10.29 -16.46 16.70
C MET A 1 -9.32 -16.77 15.58
N TYR A 2 -9.01 -15.82 14.70
CA TYR A 2 -8.04 -16.04 13.62
C TYR A 2 -6.69 -16.44 14.22
N SER A 3 -5.97 -17.38 13.58
CA SER A 3 -4.61 -17.67 14.00
C SER A 3 -3.73 -16.44 13.79
N TYR A 4 -2.61 -16.37 14.51
CA TYR A 4 -1.63 -15.29 14.34
C TYR A 4 -1.22 -15.14 12.86
N THR A 5 -0.99 -16.26 12.19
CA THR A 5 -0.63 -16.32 10.77
C THR A 5 -1.76 -15.83 9.87
N ASP A 6 -3.02 -16.23 10.11
CA ASP A 6 -4.17 -15.75 9.33
C ASP A 6 -4.35 -14.24 9.43
N MET A 7 -4.08 -13.66 10.61
CA MET A 7 -4.15 -12.22 10.81
C MET A 7 -3.12 -11.47 9.95
N ILE A 8 -1.86 -11.94 9.95
CA ILE A 8 -0.79 -11.36 9.13
C ILE A 8 -1.12 -11.51 7.64
N LEU A 9 -1.58 -12.70 7.20
CA LEU A 9 -1.95 -12.96 5.81
C LEU A 9 -3.11 -12.08 5.34
N THR A 10 -4.14 -11.89 6.17
CA THR A 10 -5.29 -11.04 5.84
C THR A 10 -4.86 -9.59 5.62
N ILE A 11 -3.96 -9.07 6.47
CA ILE A 11 -3.45 -7.71 6.33
C ILE A 11 -2.61 -7.57 5.06
N MET A 12 -1.73 -8.54 4.78
CA MET A 12 -0.94 -8.57 3.56
C MET A 12 -1.81 -8.55 2.30
N GLN A 13 -2.83 -9.42 2.23
CA GLN A 13 -3.76 -9.48 1.10
C GLN A 13 -4.46 -8.13 0.88
N ARG A 14 -4.80 -7.42 1.96
CA ARG A 14 -5.37 -6.08 1.84
C ARG A 14 -4.39 -5.05 1.31
N VAL A 15 -3.15 -5.05 1.79
CA VAL A 15 -2.12 -4.14 1.26
C VAL A 15 -1.77 -4.45 -0.20
N GLU A 16 -1.78 -5.72 -0.61
CA GLU A 16 -1.64 -6.14 -2.01
C GLU A 16 -2.69 -5.50 -2.91
N VAL A 17 -3.96 -5.55 -2.50
CA VAL A 17 -5.05 -4.92 -3.26
C VAL A 17 -4.81 -3.41 -3.42
N TYR A 18 -4.46 -2.70 -2.35
CA TYR A 18 -4.12 -1.27 -2.47
C TYR A 18 -2.92 -1.04 -3.36
N ASN A 19 -1.90 -1.90 -3.29
CA ASN A 19 -0.70 -1.77 -4.11
C ASN A 19 -1.00 -1.85 -5.61
N GLU A 20 -1.88 -2.77 -6.00
CA GLU A 20 -2.33 -2.90 -7.39
C GLU A 20 -3.21 -1.72 -7.83
N ILE A 21 -4.12 -1.25 -6.95
CA ILE A 21 -4.90 -0.03 -7.21
C ILE A 21 -3.97 1.16 -7.47
N PHE A 22 -2.99 1.40 -6.60
CA PHE A 22 -2.06 2.51 -6.77
C PHE A 22 -1.13 2.33 -7.96
N LYS A 23 -0.74 1.10 -8.33
CA LYS A 23 0.01 0.87 -9.58
C LYS A 23 -0.81 1.29 -10.80
N ALA A 24 -2.09 0.91 -10.85
CA ALA A 24 -2.99 1.29 -11.94
C ALA A 24 -3.14 2.82 -12.02
N ILE A 25 -3.34 3.48 -10.88
CA ILE A 25 -3.42 4.95 -10.79
C ILE A 25 -2.11 5.61 -11.25
N SER A 26 -0.96 5.15 -10.76
CA SER A 26 0.34 5.72 -11.15
C SER A 26 0.59 5.58 -12.65
N LYS A 27 0.23 4.45 -13.24
CA LYS A 27 0.34 4.21 -14.69
C LYS A 27 -0.55 5.18 -15.47
N GLU A 28 -1.82 5.31 -15.06
CA GLU A 28 -2.78 6.23 -15.66
C GLU A 28 -2.26 7.67 -15.63
N ILE A 29 -1.76 8.12 -14.47
CA ILE A 29 -1.18 9.46 -14.28
C ILE A 29 0.04 9.66 -15.20
N GLN A 30 0.94 8.67 -15.28
CA GLN A 30 2.13 8.76 -16.13
C GLN A 30 1.79 8.83 -17.62
N GLU A 31 0.79 8.06 -18.08
CA GLU A 31 0.33 8.07 -19.47
C GLU A 31 -0.37 9.39 -19.83
N HIS A 32 -1.07 10.02 -18.88
CA HIS A 32 -1.83 11.25 -19.12
C HIS A 32 -1.09 12.56 -18.85
N ASN A 33 0.04 12.55 -18.13
CA ASN A 33 0.86 13.75 -17.90
C ASN A 33 1.44 14.39 -19.18
N TYR A 34 1.37 13.72 -20.34
CA TYR A 34 1.88 14.25 -21.62
C TYR A 34 0.85 15.06 -22.42
N ASN A 35 -0.42 15.12 -22.02
CA ASN A 35 -1.45 15.89 -22.73
C ASN A 35 -2.08 16.96 -21.82
N GLN A 36 -1.70 18.21 -22.06
CA GLN A 36 -1.93 19.42 -21.25
C GLN A 36 -3.37 19.97 -21.19
N GLU A 37 -4.39 19.19 -21.55
CA GLU A 37 -5.76 19.65 -21.36
C GLU A 37 -6.27 19.28 -19.97
N LEU A 38 -6.89 20.26 -19.30
CA LEU A 38 -7.68 20.08 -18.07
C LEU A 38 -8.72 18.98 -18.28
N SER A 39 -8.32 17.73 -18.05
CA SER A 39 -9.16 16.58 -18.34
C SER A 39 -9.95 16.24 -17.09
N LYS A 40 -11.28 16.18 -17.24
CA LYS A 40 -12.19 15.62 -16.22
C LYS A 40 -11.69 14.26 -15.70
N LYS A 41 -11.05 13.49 -16.59
CA LYS A 41 -10.44 12.19 -16.31
C LYS A 41 -9.31 12.27 -15.28
N GLY A 42 -8.44 13.27 -15.37
CA GLY A 42 -7.36 13.50 -14.40
C GLY A 42 -7.91 13.86 -13.01
N HIS A 43 -8.94 14.72 -12.95
CA HIS A 43 -9.63 15.03 -11.71
C HIS A 43 -10.29 13.79 -11.08
N ASP A 44 -11.02 13.00 -11.88
CA ASP A 44 -11.64 11.75 -11.41
C ASP A 44 -10.57 10.77 -10.88
N THR A 45 -9.39 10.72 -11.51
CA THR A 45 -8.25 9.89 -11.09
C THR A 45 -7.68 10.37 -9.75
N TYR A 46 -7.52 11.67 -9.56
CA TYR A 46 -7.10 12.27 -8.30
C TYR A 46 -8.09 11.96 -7.16
N ILE A 47 -9.39 12.14 -7.40
CA ILE A 47 -10.43 11.82 -6.41
C ILE A 47 -10.42 10.34 -6.08
N PHE A 48 -10.30 9.47 -7.09
CA PHE A 48 -10.20 8.03 -6.89
C PHE A 48 -8.97 7.65 -6.06
N CYS A 49 -7.81 8.26 -6.33
CA CYS A 49 -6.60 8.10 -5.52
C CYS A 49 -6.84 8.50 -4.06
N ARG A 50 -7.31 9.74 -3.83
CA ARG A 50 -7.58 10.27 -2.49
C ARG A 50 -8.56 9.40 -1.68
N ASN A 51 -9.61 8.90 -2.32
CA ASN A 51 -10.58 8.01 -1.67
C ASN A 51 -9.97 6.68 -1.22
N ASN A 52 -9.13 6.07 -2.06
CA ASN A 52 -8.44 4.83 -1.70
C ASN A 52 -7.39 5.05 -0.60
N VAL A 53 -6.72 6.21 -0.57
CA VAL A 53 -5.85 6.56 0.55
C VAL A 53 -6.62 6.67 1.86
N ASN A 54 -7.74 7.40 1.87
CA ASN A 54 -8.57 7.52 3.07
C ASN A 54 -9.06 6.16 3.56
N ARG A 55 -9.47 5.29 2.62
CA ARG A 55 -9.89 3.92 2.94
C ARG A 55 -8.75 3.10 3.55
N PHE A 56 -7.56 3.15 2.96
CA PHE A 56 -6.38 2.48 3.50
C PHE A 56 -6.06 2.97 4.93
N LEU A 57 -6.09 4.28 5.17
CA LEU A 57 -5.81 4.86 6.49
C LEU A 57 -6.79 4.37 7.56
N MET A 58 -8.08 4.28 7.22
CA MET A 58 -9.09 3.72 8.11
C MET A 58 -8.87 2.23 8.40
N GLU A 59 -8.50 1.45 7.37
CA GLU A 59 -8.20 0.02 7.53
C GLU A 59 -6.89 -0.22 8.31
N ASP A 60 -5.85 0.60 8.13
CA ASP A 60 -4.58 0.57 8.89
C ASP A 60 -4.81 0.71 10.39
N GLU A 61 -5.68 1.63 10.82
CA GLU A 61 -6.07 1.73 12.23
C GLU A 61 -6.72 0.45 12.76
N GLY A 62 -7.57 -0.19 11.94
CA GLY A 62 -8.17 -1.49 12.26
C GLY A 62 -7.12 -2.60 12.37
N PHE A 63 -6.17 -2.66 11.42
CA PHE A 63 -5.06 -3.62 11.44
C PHE A 63 -4.23 -3.48 12.71
N ARG A 64 -3.84 -2.25 13.09
CA ARG A 64 -3.05 -1.99 14.30
C ARG A 64 -3.78 -2.38 15.58
N LYS A 65 -5.10 -2.15 15.65
CA LYS A 65 -5.91 -2.61 16.80
C LYS A 65 -5.87 -4.13 16.94
N ASN A 66 -5.96 -4.86 15.83
CA ASN A 66 -5.92 -6.33 15.82
C ASN A 66 -4.53 -6.88 16.20
N LEU A 67 -3.46 -6.18 15.82
CA LEU A 67 -2.07 -6.60 16.09
C LEU A 67 -1.59 -6.26 17.51
N LYS A 68 -2.32 -5.44 18.28
CA LYS A 68 -1.87 -4.91 19.57
C LYS A 68 -1.45 -5.99 20.57
N SER A 69 -2.19 -7.10 20.66
CA SER A 69 -1.87 -8.20 21.59
C SER A 69 -0.67 -9.04 21.17
N VAL A 70 -0.18 -8.88 19.93
CA VAL A 70 0.93 -9.65 19.35
C VAL A 70 2.08 -8.75 18.86
N GLN A 71 2.08 -7.47 19.25
CA GLN A 71 3.04 -6.47 18.80
C GLN A 71 4.52 -6.84 19.04
N GLU A 72 4.78 -7.65 20.07
CA GLU A 72 6.15 -8.04 20.42
C GLU A 72 6.74 -9.10 19.50
N LYS A 73 5.91 -9.78 18.71
CA LYS A 73 6.36 -10.80 17.76
C LYS A 73 7.08 -10.14 16.58
N GLU A 74 8.19 -10.76 16.16
CA GLU A 74 9.06 -10.21 15.11
C GLU A 74 8.32 -9.93 13.80
N ALA A 75 7.52 -10.90 13.33
CA ALA A 75 6.70 -10.72 12.14
C ALA A 75 5.75 -9.51 12.23
N THR A 76 5.21 -9.22 13.43
CA THR A 76 4.34 -8.07 13.65
C THR A 76 5.14 -6.77 13.62
N LYS A 77 6.33 -6.73 14.21
CA LYS A 77 7.22 -5.56 14.15
C LYS A 77 7.57 -5.21 12.71
N ILE A 78 7.96 -6.21 11.91
CA ILE A 78 8.27 -6.04 10.49
C ILE A 78 7.03 -5.57 9.72
N LEU A 79 5.84 -6.13 10.00
CA LEU A 79 4.59 -5.73 9.35
C LEU A 79 4.25 -4.27 9.65
N LEU A 80 4.36 -3.84 10.91
CA LEU A 80 4.08 -2.47 11.32
C LEU A 80 5.02 -1.49 10.63
N THR A 81 6.33 -1.78 10.57
CA THR A 81 7.29 -0.98 9.78
C THR A 81 6.88 -0.93 8.31
N GLY A 82 6.49 -2.07 7.72
CA GLY A 82 6.01 -2.12 6.34
C GLY A 82 4.77 -1.26 6.10
N LEU A 83 3.81 -1.26 7.03
CA LEU A 83 2.61 -0.40 6.97
C LEU A 83 2.96 1.08 7.10
N ASP A 84 3.89 1.44 7.98
CA ASP A 84 4.39 2.82 8.14
C ASP A 84 5.06 3.31 6.84
N THR A 85 5.96 2.51 6.28
CA THR A 85 6.62 2.81 4.99
C THR A 85 5.60 2.94 3.85
N TYR A 86 4.59 2.07 3.82
CA TYR A 86 3.54 2.12 2.79
C TYR A 86 2.72 3.41 2.88
N LYS A 87 2.35 3.78 4.10
CA LYS A 87 1.62 5.00 4.42
C LYS A 87 2.42 6.24 4.01
N GLU A 88 3.72 6.29 4.30
CA GLU A 88 4.61 7.36 3.84
C GLU A 88 4.67 7.46 2.31
N GLY A 89 4.83 6.32 1.62
CA GLY A 89 4.83 6.28 0.16
C GLY A 89 3.56 6.84 -0.45
N ILE A 90 2.40 6.48 0.10
CA ILE A 90 1.10 7.03 -0.31
C ILE A 90 1.01 8.54 -0.07
N TYR A 91 1.50 9.02 1.08
CA TYR A 91 1.50 10.46 1.37
C TYR A 91 2.36 11.24 0.38
N PHE A 92 3.52 10.71 -0.01
CA PHE A 92 4.34 11.34 -1.03
C PHE A 92 3.65 11.37 -2.39
N LEU A 93 2.99 10.28 -2.79
CA LEU A 93 2.19 10.24 -4.02
C LEU A 93 1.09 11.31 -4.01
N LEU A 94 0.29 11.41 -2.94
CA LEU A 94 -0.75 12.44 -2.87
C LEU A 94 -0.20 13.87 -2.92
N LYS A 95 0.91 14.12 -2.22
CA LYS A 95 1.56 15.45 -2.21
C LYS A 95 2.23 15.82 -3.52
N SER A 96 2.45 14.83 -4.40
CA SER A 96 3.04 15.04 -5.72
C SER A 96 2.02 15.37 -6.80
N LEU A 97 0.73 15.31 -6.49
CA LEU A 97 -0.36 15.51 -7.45
C LEU A 97 -1.16 16.77 -7.14
N ASN A 98 -1.59 17.49 -8.17
CA ASN A 98 -2.65 18.49 -8.04
C ASN A 98 -4.05 17.84 -8.17
N GLU A 99 -5.10 18.64 -8.00
CA GLU A 99 -6.49 18.18 -8.10
C GLU A 99 -6.90 17.72 -9.50
N GLN A 100 -6.08 18.01 -10.50
CA GLN A 100 -6.24 17.58 -11.89
C GLN A 100 -5.53 16.25 -12.15
N GLY A 101 -4.86 15.66 -11.14
CA GLY A 101 -4.15 14.40 -11.27
C GLY A 101 -2.79 14.53 -11.97
N GLU A 102 -2.29 15.74 -12.14
CA GLU A 102 -1.00 16.03 -12.77
C GLU A 102 0.12 15.97 -11.73
N ILE A 103 1.30 15.50 -12.15
CA ILE A 103 2.47 15.47 -11.27
C ILE A 103 3.07 16.88 -11.16
N ILE A 104 2.90 17.50 -10.00
CA ILE A 104 3.48 18.81 -9.66
C ILE A 104 4.83 18.70 -8.93
N ASP A 105 5.16 17.52 -8.38
CA ASP A 105 6.44 17.25 -7.73
C ASP A 105 6.96 15.86 -8.13
N PRO A 106 7.71 15.77 -9.24
CA PRO A 106 8.22 14.49 -9.75
C PRO A 106 9.10 13.73 -8.75
N PHE A 107 9.85 14.47 -7.92
CA PHE A 107 10.71 13.86 -6.90
C PHE A 107 9.89 13.15 -5.83
N LYS A 108 8.84 13.80 -5.30
CA LYS A 108 7.91 13.14 -4.37
C LYS A 108 7.16 11.98 -5.03
N PHE A 109 6.81 12.10 -6.32
CA PHE A 109 6.14 11.01 -7.03
C PHE A 109 7.03 9.76 -7.09
N GLU A 110 8.30 9.89 -7.51
CA GLU A 110 9.27 8.79 -7.51
C GLU A 110 9.54 8.24 -6.11
N LEU A 111 9.72 9.12 -5.12
CA LEU A 111 9.93 8.72 -3.74
C LEU A 111 8.74 7.89 -3.23
N GLY A 112 7.52 8.33 -3.51
CA GLY A 112 6.30 7.61 -3.14
C GLY A 112 6.23 6.21 -3.75
N LEU A 113 6.58 6.06 -5.03
CA LEU A 113 6.68 4.76 -5.68
C LEU A 113 7.75 3.86 -5.04
N LYS A 114 8.91 4.43 -4.71
CA LYS A 114 10.03 3.72 -4.08
C LYS A 114 9.64 3.20 -2.69
N GLU A 115 9.07 4.04 -1.84
CA GLU A 115 8.64 3.67 -0.50
C GLU A 115 7.57 2.58 -0.54
N LYS A 116 6.59 2.70 -1.45
CA LYS A 116 5.56 1.67 -1.64
C LYS A 116 6.16 0.31 -2.01
N ASN A 117 7.19 0.29 -2.86
CA ASN A 117 7.90 -0.93 -3.22
C ASN A 117 8.75 -1.49 -2.07
N ALA A 118 9.39 -0.62 -1.27
CA ALA A 118 10.14 -1.03 -0.09
C ALA A 118 9.22 -1.64 0.99
N ALA A 119 8.09 -1.00 1.25
CA ALA A 119 7.04 -1.49 2.12
C ALA A 119 6.57 -2.90 1.74
N PHE A 120 6.36 -3.15 0.45
CA PHE A 120 5.94 -4.47 -0.03
C PHE A 120 6.97 -5.57 0.28
N LYS A 121 8.27 -5.25 0.25
CA LYS A 121 9.33 -6.20 0.64
C LYS A 121 9.24 -6.54 2.13
N LEU A 122 9.04 -5.52 2.98
CA LEU A 122 8.87 -5.69 4.43
C LEU A 122 7.63 -6.52 4.76
N ILE A 123 6.48 -6.22 4.14
CA ILE A 123 5.23 -6.96 4.37
C ILE A 123 5.37 -8.43 3.96
N ASN A 124 6.04 -8.70 2.82
CA ASN A 124 6.34 -10.08 2.42
C ASN A 124 7.28 -10.79 3.39
N GLN A 125 8.26 -10.08 3.96
CA GLN A 125 9.15 -10.61 4.99
C GLN A 125 8.37 -10.96 6.26
N ALA A 126 7.47 -10.08 6.71
CA ALA A 126 6.58 -10.33 7.84
C ALA A 126 5.72 -11.59 7.62
N CYS A 127 5.18 -11.79 6.42
CA CYS A 127 4.45 -13.01 6.10
C CYS A 127 5.34 -14.26 6.22
N ARG A 128 6.56 -14.23 5.66
CA ARG A 128 7.49 -15.36 5.77
C ARG A 128 7.82 -15.69 7.22
N GLU A 129 8.08 -14.67 8.04
CA GLU A 129 8.37 -14.81 9.46
C GLU A 129 7.16 -15.38 10.24
N ALA A 130 5.95 -14.91 9.94
CA ALA A 130 4.72 -15.39 10.58
C ALA A 130 4.35 -16.83 10.18
N CYS A 131 4.85 -17.30 9.04
CA CYS A 131 4.68 -18.66 8.54
C CYS A 131 5.90 -19.56 8.85
N GLU A 132 6.78 -19.18 9.79
CA GLU A 132 8.00 -19.94 10.16
C GLU A 132 8.91 -20.27 8.95
N GLY A 133 8.96 -19.40 7.94
CA GLY A 133 9.78 -19.61 6.76
C GLY A 133 9.17 -20.51 5.68
N ILE A 134 7.87 -20.86 5.75
CA ILE A 134 7.16 -21.49 4.62
C ILE A 134 7.28 -20.55 3.41
N ARG A 135 7.86 -21.07 2.32
CA ARG A 135 8.09 -20.34 1.07
C ARG A 135 6.75 -19.98 0.41
N SER A 136 6.31 -18.76 0.68
CA SER A 136 5.26 -18.00 -0.01
C SER A 136 3.80 -18.40 0.28
N ALA A 137 3.00 -17.37 0.53
CA ALA A 137 1.53 -17.42 0.52
C ALA A 137 0.95 -17.79 -0.87
N HIS A 138 1.76 -17.82 -1.94
CA HIS A 138 1.33 -18.31 -3.25
C HIS A 138 1.08 -19.83 -3.28
N SER A 139 1.50 -20.57 -2.25
CA SER A 139 1.20 -22.01 -2.11
C SER A 139 -0.10 -22.31 -1.36
N VAL A 140 -0.71 -21.32 -0.70
CA VAL A 140 -1.89 -21.54 0.17
C VAL A 140 -3.22 -21.48 -0.62
N HIS A 141 -3.21 -20.96 -1.85
CA HIS A 141 -4.38 -20.98 -2.76
C HIS A 141 -4.42 -22.19 -3.71
N LYS A 142 -3.63 -23.24 -3.45
CA LYS A 142 -3.73 -24.54 -4.14
C LYS A 142 -3.90 -25.68 -3.13
N MET A 143 -5.01 -25.68 -2.41
CA MET A 143 -5.62 -26.89 -1.85
C MET A 143 -7.12 -26.84 -2.11
#